data_AF-A0A2V9GC76-F1
#
_entry.id   AF-A0A2V9GC76-F1
#
_cell.length_a   1.000
_cell.length_b   1.000
_cell.length_c   1.000
_cell.angle_alpha   90.00
_cell.angle_beta   90.00
_cell.angle_gamma   90.00
#
_symmetry.space_group_name_H-M   'P 1'
#
loop_
_entity.id
_entity.type
_entity.pdbx_description
1 polymer ?
#
loop_
_entity_poly.entity_id
_entity_poly.type
_entity_poly.pdbx_seq_one_letter_code
_entity_poly.pdbx_strand_id
1 'polypeptide(L)'
;MGDAMLVLAFTLVGSAVQLPGVGGGSQVASFLAYTTVFRVEKEAAAAASVVMWLISFAACSLAGVPLLIHEGFSLGKLRQMAEHEKEAASENVNEQGESAQ
;
A
#
# COMPACT_ATOMS: atom_id res chain seq x y z
N MET A 1 23.74 -6.64 1.18
CA MET A 1 22.72 -5.66 0.71
C MET A 1 21.72 -6.27 -0.27
N GLY A 2 22.13 -7.12 -1.22
CA GLY A 2 21.22 -7.77 -2.17
C GLY A 2 20.08 -8.57 -1.53
N ASP A 3 20.36 -9.30 -0.45
CA ASP A 3 19.35 -10.11 0.24
C ASP A 3 18.20 -9.28 0.81
N ALA A 4 18.53 -8.17 1.47
CA ALA A 4 17.54 -7.25 2.02
C ALA A 4 16.72 -6.56 0.92
N MET A 5 17.34 -6.22 -0.22
CA MET A 5 16.64 -5.66 -1.37
C MET A 5 15.67 -6.67 -2.00
N LEU A 6 16.04 -7.95 -2.02
CA LEU A 6 15.16 -9.01 -2.53
C LEU A 6 13.95 -9.18 -1.62
N VAL A 7 14.14 -9.19 -0.29
CA VAL A 7 13.02 -9.20 0.67
C VAL A 7 12.14 -7.97 0.46
N LEU A 8 12.74 -6.78 0.40
CA LEU A 8 12.03 -5.52 0.17
C LEU A 8 11.18 -5.57 -1.12
N ALA A 9 11.74 -6.07 -2.23
CA ALA A 9 11.04 -6.17 -3.50
C ALA A 9 9.80 -7.07 -3.40
N PHE A 10 9.93 -8.25 -2.77
CA PHE A 10 8.79 -9.14 -2.54
C PHE A 10 7.75 -8.50 -1.61
N THR A 11 8.18 -7.85 -0.53
CA THR A 11 7.29 -7.12 0.38
C THR A 11 6.52 -6.00 -0.34
N LEU A 12 7.18 -5.23 -1.22
CA LEU A 12 6.56 -4.16 -2.00
C LEU A 12 5.54 -4.70 -3.00
N VAL A 13 5.88 -5.74 -3.76
CA VAL A 13 4.94 -6.39 -4.70
C VAL A 13 3.73 -6.96 -3.95
N GLY A 14 3.96 -7.64 -2.83
CA GLY A 14 2.89 -8.17 -1.98
C GLY A 14 1.98 -7.07 -1.39
N SER A 15 2.50 -5.87 -1.19
CA SER A 15 1.74 -4.71 -0.70
C SER A 15 0.79 -4.13 -1.76
N ALA A 16 1.09 -4.27 -3.05
CA ALA A 16 0.17 -3.81 -4.11
C ALA A 16 -1.14 -4.61 -4.12
N VAL A 17 -1.11 -5.87 -3.67
CA VAL A 17 -2.26 -6.78 -3.62
C VAL A 17 -3.04 -6.63 -2.29
N GLN A 18 -2.67 -5.68 -1.43
CA GLN A 18 -3.22 -5.50 -0.08
C GLN A 18 -4.65 -4.95 -0.05
N LEU A 19 -5.16 -4.42 -1.18
CA LEU A 19 -6.46 -3.73 -1.28
C LEU A 19 -7.32 -4.42 -2.36
N PRO A 20 -8.01 -5.52 -2.01
CA PRO A 20 -9.47 -5.49 -1.80
C PRO A 20 -9.96 -6.39 -0.64
N GLY A 21 -9.09 -6.72 0.33
CA GLY A 21 -9.44 -7.53 1.50
C GLY A 21 -8.32 -7.51 2.54
N VAL A 22 -8.72 -7.47 3.82
CA VAL A 22 -7.91 -7.51 5.06
C VAL A 22 -6.49 -8.06 4.81
N GLY A 23 -5.47 -7.21 4.98
CA GLY A 23 -4.10 -7.42 4.51
C GLY A 23 -3.44 -8.78 4.83
N GLY A 24 -2.32 -9.04 4.13
CA GLY A 24 -1.51 -10.26 4.21
C GLY A 24 -0.64 -10.53 2.97
N GLY A 25 -0.92 -9.94 1.81
CA GLY A 25 -0.07 -10.02 0.60
C GLY A 25 1.43 -9.74 0.82
N SER A 26 1.82 -8.69 1.54
CA SER A 26 3.23 -8.42 1.86
C SER A 26 3.83 -9.46 2.83
N GLN A 27 3.04 -9.97 3.76
CA GLN A 27 3.41 -11.08 4.63
C GLN A 27 3.66 -12.37 3.84
N VAL A 28 2.71 -12.75 2.96
CA VAL A 28 2.78 -13.95 2.12
C VAL A 28 3.97 -13.87 1.17
N ALA A 29 4.19 -12.71 0.53
CA ALA A 29 5.33 -12.51 -0.35
C ALA A 29 6.67 -12.60 0.41
N SER A 30 6.75 -12.03 1.62
CA SER A 30 7.94 -12.14 2.48
C SER A 30 8.18 -13.58 2.94
N PHE A 31 7.12 -14.31 3.30
CA PHE A 31 7.20 -15.73 3.65
C PHE A 31 7.71 -16.58 2.49
N LEU A 32 7.24 -16.32 1.27
CA LEU A 32 7.74 -16.98 0.07
C LEU A 32 9.22 -16.67 -0.15
N ALA A 33 9.64 -15.40 -0.06
CA ALA A 33 11.06 -15.05 -0.17
C ALA A 33 11.93 -15.81 0.85
N TYR A 34 11.52 -15.83 2.13
CA TYR A 34 12.26 -16.55 3.17
C TYR A 34 12.34 -18.06 2.93
N THR A 35 11.25 -18.69 2.51
CA THR A 35 11.20 -20.15 2.36
C THR A 35 11.77 -20.66 1.04
N THR A 36 11.51 -19.96 -0.08
CA THR A 36 11.88 -20.44 -1.42
C THR A 36 13.26 -19.96 -1.85
N VAL A 37 13.63 -18.73 -1.50
CA VAL A 37 14.91 -18.12 -1.89
C VAL A 37 15.96 -18.36 -0.81
N PHE A 38 15.65 -17.97 0.43
CA PHE A 38 16.60 -18.06 1.55
C PHE A 38 16.60 -19.40 2.28
N ARG A 39 15.67 -20.31 1.92
CA ARG A 39 15.57 -21.67 2.47
C ARG A 39 15.48 -21.70 4.01
N VAL A 40 14.88 -20.67 4.59
CA VAL A 40 14.59 -20.57 6.03
C VAL A 40 13.49 -21.57 6.39
N GLU A 41 13.59 -22.15 7.58
CA GLU A 41 12.56 -23.03 8.12
C GLU A 41 11.21 -22.31 8.20
N LYS A 42 10.13 -23.02 7.89
CA LYS A 42 8.78 -22.43 7.77
C LYS A 42 8.32 -21.74 9.04
N GLU A 43 8.63 -22.29 10.21
CA GLU A 43 8.23 -21.72 11.50
C GLU A 43 8.86 -20.34 11.70
N ALA A 44 10.19 -20.25 11.53
CA ALA A 44 10.93 -18.99 11.64
C ALA A 44 10.54 -18.00 10.53
N ALA A 45 10.34 -18.47 9.30
CA ALA A 45 9.92 -17.64 8.16
C ALA A 45 8.52 -17.03 8.37
N ALA A 46 7.59 -17.79 8.96
CA ALA A 46 6.25 -17.31 9.29
C ALA A 46 6.30 -16.25 10.39
N ALA A 47 7.08 -16.48 11.45
CA ALA A 47 7.25 -15.50 12.51
C ALA A 47 7.84 -14.19 11.97
N ALA A 48 8.92 -14.27 11.19
CA ALA A 48 9.58 -13.09 10.61
C ALA A 48 8.67 -12.32 9.66
N SER A 49 7.89 -13.01 8.81
CA SER A 49 6.98 -12.35 7.87
C SER A 49 5.80 -11.66 8.57
N VAL A 50 5.26 -12.25 9.64
CA VAL A 50 4.23 -11.62 10.48
C VAL A 50 4.78 -10.36 11.14
N VAL A 51 5.97 -10.44 11.76
CA VAL A 51 6.58 -9.28 12.42
C VAL A 51 6.83 -8.14 11.43
N MET A 52 7.37 -8.46 10.26
CA MET A 52 7.55 -7.50 9.16
C MET A 52 6.23 -6.83 8.79
N TRP A 53 5.18 -7.61 8.57
CA TRP A 53 3.85 -7.09 8.22
C TRP A 53 3.22 -6.22 9.32
N LEU A 54 3.39 -6.62 10.59
CA LEU A 54 2.89 -5.86 11.73
C LEU A 54 3.52 -4.47 11.80
N ILE A 55 4.83 -4.38 11.60
CA ILE A 55 5.57 -3.12 11.68
C ILE A 55 5.29 -2.23 10.46
N SER A 56 5.20 -2.80 9.26
CA SER A 56 5.09 -2.02 8.03
C SER A 56 3.67 -1.58 7.68
N PHE A 57 2.67 -2.41 8.00
CA PHE A 57 1.28 -2.17 7.55
C PHE A 57 0.29 -2.12 8.70
N ALA A 58 0.31 -3.11 9.60
CA ALA A 58 -0.70 -3.19 10.65
C ALA A 58 -0.59 -2.01 11.64
N ALA A 59 0.61 -1.66 12.08
CA ALA A 59 0.84 -0.53 12.98
C ALA A 59 0.38 0.80 12.38
N CYS A 60 0.74 1.07 11.12
CA CYS A 60 0.28 2.26 10.40
C CYS A 60 -1.24 2.29 10.23
N SER A 61 -1.86 1.14 9.93
CA SER A 61 -3.31 1.03 9.76
C SER A 61 -4.07 1.24 11.08
N LEU A 62 -3.56 0.70 12.19
CA LEU A 62 -4.16 0.86 13.52
C LEU A 62 -4.14 2.32 13.99
N ALA A 63 -3.18 3.13 13.55
CA ALA A 63 -3.17 4.56 13.81
C ALA A 63 -4.01 5.35 12.79
N GLY A 64 -3.85 5.03 11.50
CA GLY A 64 -4.48 5.78 10.40
C GLY A 64 -5.98 5.58 10.29
N VAL A 65 -6.49 4.37 10.52
CA VAL A 65 -7.92 4.07 10.39
C VAL A 65 -8.76 4.80 11.45
N PRO A 66 -8.42 4.77 12.76
CA PRO A 66 -9.15 5.55 13.75
C PRO A 66 -9.09 7.06 13.51
N LEU A 67 -7.95 7.58 13.04
CA LEU A 67 -7.82 9.00 12.70
C LEU A 67 -8.75 9.38 11.54
N LEU A 68 -8.79 8.57 10.48
CA LEU A 68 -9.71 8.77 9.35
C LEU A 68 -11.18 8.75 9.78
N ILE A 69 -11.54 7.83 10.68
CA ILE A 69 -12.89 7.72 11.23
C ILE A 69 -13.21 8.95 12.10
N HIS A 70 -12.29 9.39 12.94
CA HIS A 70 -12.48 10.54 13.84
C HIS A 70 -12.67 11.85 13.06
N GLU A 71 -11.97 12.03 11.94
CA GLU A 71 -12.16 13.19 11.06
C GLU A 71 -13.40 13.09 10.15
N GLY A 72 -14.16 11.99 10.23
CA GLY A 72 -15.39 11.81 9.46
C GLY A 72 -15.16 11.69 7.94
N PHE A 73 -13.94 11.32 7.53
CA PHE A 73 -13.59 11.16 6.12
C PHE A 73 -14.19 9.85 5.58
N SER A 74 -15.38 9.96 4.99
CA SER A 74 -15.98 8.86 4.22
C SER A 74 -15.25 8.70 2.89
N LEU A 75 -15.08 7.45 2.44
CA LEU A 75 -14.61 7.12 1.08
C LEU A 75 -15.43 7.86 0.00
N GLY A 76 -16.70 8.19 0.28
CA GLY A 76 -17.54 9.02 -0.59
C GLY A 76 -17.08 10.48 -0.67
N LYS A 77 -16.65 11.07 0.46
CA LYS A 77 -16.12 12.45 0.51
C LYS A 77 -14.76 12.54 -0.17
N LEU A 78 -13.90 11.55 0.04
CA LEU A 78 -12.63 11.40 -0.70
C LEU A 78 -12.87 11.29 -2.21
N ARG A 79 -13.87 10.50 -2.61
CA ARG A 79 -14.23 10.35 -4.03
C ARG A 79 -14.74 11.66 -4.61
N GLN A 80 -15.58 12.40 -3.88
CA GLN A 80 -16.08 13.70 -4.33
C GLN A 80 -14.95 14.73 -4.50
N MET A 81 -13.99 14.76 -3.57
CA MET A 81 -12.80 15.61 -3.68
C MET A 81 -11.93 15.23 -4.90
N ALA A 82 -11.74 13.93 -5.14
CA ALA A 82 -10.98 13.44 -6.28
C ALA A 82 -11.62 13.79 -7.64
N GLU A 83 -12.96 13.73 -7.75
CA GLU A 83 -13.66 14.15 -8.97
C GLU A 83 -13.54 15.66 -9.19
N HIS A 84 -13.69 16.48 -8.14
CA HIS A 84 -13.55 17.94 -8.26
C HIS A 84 -12.13 18.37 -8.65
N GLU A 85 -11.10 17.67 -8.16
CA GLU A 85 -9.70 17.92 -8.53
C GLU A 85 -9.44 17.54 -10.00
N LYS A 86 -10.10 16.48 -10.49
CA LYS A 86 -10.01 16.04 -11.89
C LYS A 86 -10.74 16.97 -12.85
N GLU A 87 -11.88 17.52 -12.45
CA GLU A 87 -12.62 18.55 -13.20
C GLU A 87 -11.79 19.83 -13.30
N ALA A 88 -11.23 20.32 -12.19
CA ALA A 88 -10.35 21.48 -12.18
C ALA A 88 -9.10 21.26 -13.06
N ALA A 89 -8.50 20.07 -13.02
CA ALA A 89 -7.36 19.76 -13.89
C ALA A 89 -7.74 19.74 -15.38
N SER A 90 -8.97 19.34 -15.73
CA SER A 90 -9.46 19.35 -17.11
C SER A 90 -9.78 20.76 -17.62
N GLU A 91 -10.32 21.64 -16.76
CA GLU A 91 -10.54 23.05 -17.10
C GLU A 91 -9.22 23.78 -17.37
N ASN A 92 -8.22 23.61 -16.50
CA ASN A 92 -6.90 24.21 -16.68
C ASN A 92 -6.21 23.77 -17.99
N VAL A 93 -6.39 22.51 -18.41
CA VAL A 93 -5.84 22.01 -19.69
C VAL A 93 -6.58 22.61 -20.89
N ASN A 94 -7.90 22.79 -20.80
CA ASN A 94 -8.68 23.42 -21.86
C ASN A 94 -8.34 24.91 -22.02
N GLU A 95 -8.20 25.65 -20.92
CA GLU A 95 -7.81 27.08 -20.95
C GLU A 95 -6.38 27.28 -21.49
N GLN A 96 -5.48 26.33 -21.23
CA GLN A 96 -4.09 26.39 -21.71
C GLN A 96 -3.92 25.94 -23.16
N GLY A 97 -4.86 25.13 -23.69
CA GLY A 97 -4.95 24.80 -25.12
C GLY A 97 -5.57 25.93 -25.96
N GLU A 98 -6.53 26.67 -25.39
CA GLU A 98 -7.21 27.78 -26.08
C GLU A 98 -6.35 29.06 -26.14
N SER A 99 -5.42 29.24 -25.21
CA SER A 99 -4.45 30.35 -25.21
C SER A 99 -3.19 30.12 -26.07
N ALA A 100 -3.01 28.91 -26.61
CA ALA A 100 -1.90 28.55 -27.49
C ALA A 100 -2.28 28.53 -28.99
N GLN A 101 -3.53 28.84 -29.33
CA GLN A 101 -4.08 28.88 -30.69
C GLN A 101 -4.41 30.31 -31.12
#